data_AF-A0A832I259-F1
#
_entry.id   AF-A0A832I259-F1
#
_cell.length_a   1.000
_cell.length_b   1.000
_cell.length_c   1.000
_cell.angle_alpha   90.00
_cell.angle_beta   90.00
_cell.angle_gamma   90.00
#
_symmetry.space_group_name_H-M   'P 1'
#
loop_
_entity.id
_entity.type
_entity.pdbx_description
1 polymer ?
#
loop_
_entity_poly.entity_id
_entity_poly.type
_entity_poly.pdbx_seq_one_letter_code
_entity_poly.pdbx_strand_id
1 'polypeptide(L)'
;MQSEKVFLTVFIITGFAMKILAEFVHEVLGHSLFVVLFGGEITNLYISVLWPYESSYVCWNLQNATSMQLAWIYASGIIVCMVLSFIIQAFLILKGRVWFHFEIALFWLAFWSLLSSSGYLLIGGLAPFGDVKELIELGVLTGMFSVFLGLAAFVISFVVLSAILKRVLVEVFSLEKARLGVSLFWLIIPFLAAVMVVSPERNLNLAYLPLAFVPALISFLMERFIFASKKEVNTYPDNVADE
;
A
#
# COMPACT_ATOMS: atom_id res chain seq x y z
N MET A 1 -1.87 2.85 -29.61
CA MET A 1 -2.53 1.80 -28.82
C MET A 1 -1.51 0.75 -28.45
N GLN A 2 -1.14 0.65 -27.18
CA GLN A 2 -0.27 -0.43 -26.70
C GLN A 2 -1.10 -1.73 -26.65
N SER A 3 -0.51 -2.88 -26.98
CA SER A 3 -1.25 -4.16 -26.90
C SER A 3 -1.56 -4.49 -25.43
N GLU A 4 -2.74 -5.05 -25.16
CA GLU A 4 -3.16 -5.48 -23.81
C GLU A 4 -2.07 -6.32 -23.11
N LYS A 5 -1.38 -7.19 -23.88
CA LYS A 5 -0.30 -8.03 -23.37
C LYS A 5 0.91 -7.22 -22.93
N VAL A 6 1.36 -6.28 -23.76
CA VAL A 6 2.52 -5.43 -23.44
C VAL A 6 2.20 -4.56 -22.22
N PHE A 7 0.97 -4.05 -22.11
CA PHE A 7 0.54 -3.33 -20.91
C PHE A 7 0.66 -4.20 -19.66
N LEU A 8 0.10 -5.41 -19.67
CA LEU A 8 0.15 -6.31 -18.51
C LEU A 8 1.59 -6.66 -18.11
N THR A 9 2.46 -6.93 -19.08
CA THR A 9 3.88 -7.19 -18.82
C THR A 9 4.54 -5.99 -18.14
N VAL A 10 4.36 -4.78 -18.68
CA VAL A 10 4.92 -3.55 -18.09
C VAL A 10 4.35 -3.31 -16.70
N PHE A 11 3.04 -3.50 -16.52
CA PHE A 11 2.35 -3.30 -15.25
C PHE A 11 2.91 -4.23 -14.17
N ILE A 12 3.09 -5.52 -14.46
CA ILE A 12 3.63 -6.50 -13.51
C ILE A 12 5.10 -6.22 -13.18
N ILE A 13 5.94 -6.01 -14.18
CA ILE A 13 7.38 -5.76 -13.98
C ILE A 13 7.59 -4.47 -13.17
N THR A 14 6.85 -3.42 -13.50
CA THR A 14 6.90 -2.15 -12.76
C THR A 14 6.42 -2.34 -11.33
N GLY A 15 5.35 -3.12 -11.13
CA GLY A 15 4.87 -3.46 -9.79
C GLY A 15 5.93 -4.12 -8.94
N PHE A 16 6.65 -5.11 -9.48
CA PHE A 16 7.75 -5.76 -8.77
C PHE A 16 8.91 -4.80 -8.47
N ALA A 17 9.31 -3.97 -9.43
CA ALA A 17 10.39 -3.01 -9.23
C ALA A 17 10.04 -1.96 -8.17
N MET A 18 8.81 -1.42 -8.20
CA MET A 18 8.35 -0.42 -7.23
C MET A 18 8.15 -1.01 -5.83
N LYS A 19 7.92 -2.32 -5.71
CA LYS A 19 7.90 -3.02 -4.42
C LYS A 19 9.27 -2.96 -3.74
N ILE A 20 10.35 -3.24 -4.48
CA ILE A 20 11.73 -3.12 -3.97
C ILE A 20 12.05 -1.67 -3.61
N LEU A 21 11.61 -0.71 -4.46
CA LEU A 21 11.80 0.71 -4.18
C LEU A 21 11.05 1.15 -2.92
N ALA A 22 9.82 0.67 -2.68
CA ALA A 22 9.07 1.00 -1.47
C ALA A 22 9.78 0.50 -0.19
N GLU A 23 10.37 -0.69 -0.23
CA GLU A 23 11.20 -1.20 0.87
C GLU A 23 12.47 -0.36 1.06
N PHE A 24 13.12 0.05 -0.03
CA PHE A 24 14.23 1.00 0.05
C PHE A 24 13.81 2.33 0.69
N VAL A 25 12.64 2.86 0.33
CA VAL A 25 12.09 4.07 0.97
C VAL A 25 11.88 3.85 2.47
N HIS A 26 11.29 2.73 2.87
CA HIS A 26 11.03 2.41 4.28
C HIS A 26 12.34 2.38 5.10
N GLU A 27 13.33 1.61 4.64
CA GLU A 27 14.57 1.40 5.38
C GLU A 27 15.54 2.59 5.29
N VAL A 28 15.70 3.17 4.10
CA VAL A 28 16.73 4.18 3.84
C VAL A 28 16.20 5.59 4.10
N LEU A 29 15.06 5.95 3.51
CA LEU A 29 14.48 7.28 3.69
C LEU A 29 13.68 7.42 4.98
N GLY A 30 13.18 6.31 5.52
CA GLY A 30 12.61 6.22 6.85
C GLY A 30 13.73 6.07 7.89
N HIS A 31 14.05 4.83 8.27
CA HIS A 31 14.89 4.58 9.44
C HIS A 31 16.30 5.19 9.34
N SER A 32 17.03 4.90 8.25
CA SER A 32 18.44 5.26 8.13
C SER A 32 18.67 6.77 8.16
N LEU A 33 17.78 7.52 7.50
CA LEU A 33 17.81 8.98 7.53
C LEU A 33 17.74 9.52 8.96
N PHE A 34 16.80 9.03 9.77
CA PHE A 34 16.62 9.52 11.14
C PHE A 34 17.76 9.09 12.07
N VAL A 35 18.31 7.89 11.88
CA VAL A 35 19.54 7.48 12.59
C VAL A 35 20.68 8.47 12.32
N VAL A 36 20.94 8.79 11.05
CA VAL A 36 22.01 9.71 10.67
C VAL A 36 21.74 11.13 11.18
N LEU A 37 20.49 11.60 11.11
CA LEU A 37 20.10 12.91 11.65
C LEU A 37 20.33 13.02 13.17
N PHE A 38 20.22 11.92 13.91
CA PHE A 38 20.53 11.87 15.33
C PHE A 38 22.01 11.63 15.64
N GLY A 39 22.88 11.60 14.61
CA GLY A 39 24.32 11.41 14.77
C GLY A 39 24.75 9.95 14.91
N GLY A 40 23.89 9.01 14.53
CA GLY A 40 24.19 7.58 14.51
C GLY A 40 24.88 7.13 13.22
N GLU A 41 25.36 5.89 13.23
CA GLU A 41 26.01 5.24 12.09
C GLU A 41 25.19 4.03 11.64
N ILE A 42 25.02 3.87 10.33
CA ILE A 42 24.41 2.68 9.73
C ILE A 42 25.49 1.61 9.60
N THR A 43 25.32 0.50 10.31
CA THR A 43 26.31 -0.59 10.35
C THR A 43 25.99 -1.70 9.36
N ASN A 44 24.71 -1.89 9.05
CA ASN A 44 24.25 -2.85 8.05
C ASN A 44 22.91 -2.41 7.46
N LEU A 45 22.67 -2.72 6.19
CA LEU A 45 21.41 -2.43 5.51
C LEU A 45 21.10 -3.60 4.58
N TYR A 46 19.88 -4.14 4.69
CA TYR A 46 19.39 -5.21 3.84
C TYR A 46 17.99 -4.89 3.33
N ILE A 47 17.83 -4.92 2.00
CA ILE A 47 16.55 -4.73 1.33
C ILE A 47 16.09 -6.07 0.76
N SER A 48 15.00 -6.61 1.31
CA SER A 48 14.51 -7.94 0.94
C SER A 48 13.73 -7.91 -0.37
N VAL A 49 14.27 -8.59 -1.38
CA VAL A 49 13.56 -8.85 -2.64
C VAL A 49 12.35 -9.78 -2.41
N LEU A 50 12.35 -10.56 -1.33
CA LEU A 50 11.31 -11.53 -0.98
C LEU A 50 10.25 -11.02 -0.02
N TRP A 51 10.32 -9.76 0.44
CA TRP A 51 9.25 -9.17 1.28
C TRP A 51 7.86 -9.46 0.69
N PRO A 52 6.87 -9.90 1.49
CA PRO A 52 6.87 -9.97 2.95
C PRO A 52 7.31 -11.32 3.54
N TYR A 53 7.87 -12.24 2.74
CA TYR A 53 8.36 -13.53 3.23
C TYR A 53 9.55 -13.37 4.18
N GLU A 54 10.48 -12.49 3.81
CA GLU A 54 11.68 -12.10 4.57
C GLU A 54 11.67 -10.58 4.74
N SER A 55 11.98 -10.08 5.92
CA SER A 55 11.95 -8.64 6.22
C SER A 55 13.20 -7.93 5.73
N SER A 56 13.01 -6.69 5.28
CA SER A 56 14.10 -5.73 5.15
C SER A 56 14.52 -5.27 6.55
N TYR A 57 15.77 -4.82 6.71
CA TYR A 57 16.23 -4.27 7.99
C TYR A 57 17.38 -3.29 7.81
N VAL A 58 17.49 -2.41 8.81
CA VAL A 58 18.67 -1.58 9.06
C VAL A 58 19.24 -1.87 10.44
N CYS A 59 20.54 -2.12 10.51
CA CYS A 59 21.28 -2.13 11.76
C CYS A 59 22.03 -0.82 11.91
N TRP A 60 22.05 -0.30 13.12
CA TRP A 60 22.65 0.99 13.40
C TRP A 60 23.28 1.04 14.79
N ASN A 61 24.15 2.02 14.98
CA ASN A 61 24.74 2.36 16.26
C ASN A 61 24.47 3.83 16.58
N LEU A 62 23.79 4.09 17.70
CA LEU A 62 23.52 5.43 18.20
C LEU A 62 23.80 5.45 19.70
N GLN A 63 24.88 6.12 20.09
CA GLN A 63 25.27 6.21 21.49
C GLN A 63 24.29 7.10 22.27
N ASN A 64 23.89 6.65 23.48
CA ASN A 64 23.02 7.40 24.39
C ASN A 64 21.66 7.82 23.77
N ALA A 65 21.07 6.96 22.92
CA ALA A 65 19.79 7.22 22.29
C ALA A 65 18.68 7.42 23.34
N THR A 66 17.96 8.54 23.25
CA THR A 66 16.77 8.80 24.07
C THR A 66 15.59 7.97 23.56
N SER A 67 14.62 7.64 24.43
CA SER A 67 13.40 6.94 24.03
C SER A 67 12.63 7.65 22.90
N MET A 68 12.69 8.99 22.86
CA MET A 68 12.06 9.78 21.80
C MET A 68 12.78 9.62 20.45
N GLN A 69 14.12 9.58 20.44
CA GLN A 69 14.89 9.32 19.22
C GLN A 69 14.63 7.91 18.69
N LEU A 70 14.59 6.92 19.58
CA LEU A 70 14.25 5.54 19.21
C LEU A 70 12.84 5.46 18.64
N ALA A 71 11.87 6.11 19.27
CA ALA A 71 10.50 6.17 18.76
C ALA A 71 10.43 6.79 17.36
N TRP A 72 11.18 7.87 17.11
CA TRP A 72 11.27 8.46 15.77
C TRP A 72 11.91 7.52 14.76
N ILE A 73 13.01 6.86 15.13
CA ILE A 73 13.67 5.89 14.25
C ILE A 73 12.67 4.79 13.87
N TYR A 74 12.04 4.11 14.82
CA TYR A 74 11.09 3.03 14.52
C TYR A 74 9.81 3.50 13.81
N ALA A 75 9.29 4.68 14.14
CA ALA A 75 8.09 5.20 13.47
C ALA A 75 8.37 5.72 12.05
N SER A 76 9.60 6.17 11.76
CA SER A 76 9.92 6.91 10.53
C SER A 76 9.69 6.11 9.25
N GLY A 77 10.03 4.81 9.20
CA GLY A 77 9.74 3.94 8.04
C GLY A 77 8.25 3.95 7.68
N ILE A 78 7.41 3.67 8.67
CA ILE A 78 5.95 3.67 8.54
C ILE A 78 5.44 5.05 8.10
N ILE A 79 5.87 6.12 8.76
CA ILE A 79 5.40 7.49 8.49
C ILE A 79 5.83 7.95 7.09
N VAL A 80 7.09 7.75 6.71
CA VAL A 80 7.62 8.19 5.41
C VAL A 80 6.89 7.46 4.27
N CYS A 81 6.72 6.14 4.38
CA CYS A 81 5.95 5.37 3.41
C CYS A 81 4.48 5.82 3.31
N MET A 82 3.83 6.07 4.44
CA MET A 82 2.45 6.56 4.49
C MET A 82 2.31 7.93 3.79
N VAL A 83 3.16 8.88 4.16
CA VAL A 83 3.18 10.24 3.60
C VAL A 83 3.48 10.20 2.10
N LEU A 84 4.48 9.42 1.68
CA LEU A 84 4.81 9.26 0.27
C LEU A 84 3.61 8.73 -0.52
N SER A 85 2.92 7.71 0.01
CA SER A 85 1.74 7.15 -0.64
C SER A 85 0.63 8.20 -0.82
N PHE A 86 0.32 8.99 0.21
CA PHE A 86 -0.70 10.02 0.12
C PHE A 86 -0.32 11.16 -0.82
N ILE A 87 0.95 11.60 -0.81
CA ILE A 87 1.44 12.63 -1.74
C ILE A 87 1.31 12.16 -3.18
N ILE A 88 1.72 10.92 -3.46
CA ILE A 88 1.62 10.36 -4.82
C ILE A 88 0.14 10.21 -5.22
N GLN A 89 -0.72 9.72 -4.34
CA GLN A 89 -2.16 9.61 -4.61
C GLN A 89 -2.79 10.98 -4.92
N ALA A 90 -2.49 12.00 -4.10
CA ALA A 90 -2.94 13.36 -4.33
C ALA A 90 -2.45 13.90 -5.68
N PHE A 91 -1.16 13.71 -5.98
CA PHE A 91 -0.59 14.07 -7.29
C PHE A 91 -1.30 13.36 -8.45
N LEU A 92 -1.53 12.05 -8.34
CA LEU A 92 -2.21 11.26 -9.36
C LEU A 92 -3.67 11.66 -9.56
N ILE A 93 -4.35 12.16 -8.53
CA ILE A 93 -5.72 12.69 -8.65
C ILE A 93 -5.71 14.06 -9.31
N LEU A 94 -4.84 14.97 -8.86
CA LEU A 94 -4.87 16.38 -9.22
C LEU A 94 -4.23 16.69 -10.58
N LYS A 95 -3.32 15.84 -11.05
CA LYS A 95 -2.64 16.05 -12.33
C LYS A 95 -3.62 15.98 -13.52
N GLY A 96 -3.29 16.73 -14.58
CA GLY A 96 -3.94 16.61 -15.88
C GLY A 96 -3.46 15.38 -16.65
N ARG A 97 -2.41 15.52 -17.46
CA ARG A 97 -1.83 14.44 -18.26
C ARG A 97 -0.36 14.26 -17.91
N VAL A 98 0.01 13.09 -17.43
CA VAL A 98 1.41 12.66 -17.31
C VAL A 98 1.65 11.48 -18.23
N TRP A 99 2.92 11.15 -18.41
CA TRP A 99 3.30 9.99 -19.19
C TRP A 99 2.80 8.70 -18.55
N PHE A 100 2.18 7.85 -19.36
CA PHE A 100 1.47 6.66 -18.92
C PHE A 100 2.35 5.69 -18.11
N HIS A 101 3.59 5.44 -18.54
CA HIS A 101 4.53 4.58 -17.79
C HIS A 101 4.89 5.14 -16.42
N PHE A 102 4.99 6.48 -16.32
CA PHE A 102 5.24 7.16 -15.06
C PHE A 102 4.04 7.07 -14.12
N GLU A 103 2.81 7.14 -14.66
CA GLU A 103 1.60 6.91 -13.87
C GLU A 103 1.53 5.51 -13.28
N ILE A 104 1.87 4.47 -14.06
CA ILE A 104 1.92 3.09 -13.56
C ILE A 104 2.96 2.95 -12.45
N ALA A 105 4.15 3.52 -12.63
CA ALA A 105 5.21 3.48 -11.63
C ALA A 105 4.79 4.17 -10.33
N LEU A 106 4.24 5.38 -10.42
CA LEU A 106 3.75 6.11 -9.26
C LEU A 106 2.58 5.38 -8.57
N PHE A 107 1.64 4.83 -9.34
CA PHE A 107 0.54 4.04 -8.77
C PHE A 107 1.08 2.88 -7.93
N TRP A 108 2.02 2.11 -8.49
CA TRP A 108 2.61 0.98 -7.78
C TRP A 108 3.43 1.40 -6.57
N LEU A 109 4.21 2.47 -6.68
CA LEU A 109 4.96 2.99 -5.53
C LEU A 109 4.01 3.43 -4.40
N ALA A 110 2.93 4.14 -4.73
CA ALA A 110 1.92 4.52 -3.75
C ALA A 110 1.26 3.29 -3.10
N PHE A 111 0.91 2.28 -3.89
CA PHE A 111 0.34 1.04 -3.39
C PHE A 111 1.29 0.29 -2.45
N TRP A 112 2.55 0.10 -2.84
CA TRP A 112 3.51 -0.63 -2.02
C TRP A 112 3.92 0.14 -0.76
N SER A 113 4.08 1.46 -0.83
CA SER A 113 4.34 2.27 0.37
C SER A 113 3.13 2.29 1.31
N LEU A 114 1.90 2.28 0.79
CA LEU A 114 0.72 2.10 1.62
C LEU A 114 0.74 0.73 2.29
N LEU A 115 0.92 -0.36 1.53
CA LEU A 115 0.92 -1.70 2.10
C LEU A 115 2.06 -1.92 3.10
N SER A 116 3.25 -1.37 2.82
CA SER A 116 4.37 -1.42 3.75
C SER A 116 4.00 -0.74 5.06
N SER A 117 3.41 0.46 5.02
CA SER A 117 3.01 1.21 6.23
C SER A 117 1.74 0.67 6.91
N SER A 118 0.58 0.70 6.24
CA SER A 118 -0.70 0.26 6.82
C SER A 118 -0.72 -1.23 7.12
N GLY A 119 -0.05 -2.05 6.30
CA GLY A 119 0.09 -3.48 6.55
C GLY A 119 0.93 -3.77 7.78
N TYR A 120 2.04 -3.04 7.99
CA TYR A 120 2.81 -3.13 9.23
C TYR A 120 1.96 -2.79 10.45
N LEU A 121 1.22 -1.68 10.39
CA LEU A 121 0.39 -1.21 11.50
C LEU A 121 -0.73 -2.20 11.85
N LEU A 122 -1.41 -2.74 10.83
CA LEU A 122 -2.48 -3.72 11.02
C LEU A 122 -1.93 -5.02 11.62
N ILE A 123 -0.91 -5.60 10.98
CA ILE A 123 -0.40 -6.90 11.39
C ILE A 123 0.35 -6.77 12.71
N GLY A 124 1.17 -5.74 12.89
CA GLY A 124 1.93 -5.48 14.12
C GLY A 124 1.03 -5.11 15.29
N GLY A 125 -0.14 -4.54 15.02
CA GLY A 125 -1.14 -4.30 16.06
C GLY A 125 -1.82 -5.59 16.55
N LEU A 126 -2.00 -6.58 15.66
CA LEU A 126 -2.60 -7.89 15.99
C LEU A 126 -1.59 -8.88 16.58
N ALA A 127 -0.38 -8.90 16.02
CA ALA A 127 0.74 -9.75 16.41
C ALA A 127 2.02 -8.91 16.33
N PRO A 128 2.46 -8.27 17.44
CA PRO A 128 3.59 -7.34 17.44
C PRO A 128 4.87 -7.91 16.84
N PHE A 129 5.40 -7.21 15.84
CA PHE A 129 6.69 -7.49 15.20
C PHE A 129 7.35 -6.18 14.72
N GLY A 130 8.67 -6.23 14.48
CA GLY A 130 9.45 -5.13 13.92
C GLY A 130 9.20 -3.78 14.61
N ASP A 131 9.10 -2.72 13.81
CA ASP A 131 8.90 -1.34 14.28
C ASP A 131 7.73 -1.17 15.26
N VAL A 132 6.59 -1.82 14.97
CA VAL A 132 5.38 -1.68 15.80
C VAL A 132 5.60 -2.30 17.17
N LYS A 133 6.33 -3.42 17.25
CA LYS A 133 6.69 -4.03 18.54
C LYS A 133 7.53 -3.07 19.37
N GLU A 134 8.59 -2.51 18.79
CA GLU A 134 9.48 -1.58 19.49
C GLU A 134 8.73 -0.31 19.94
N LEU A 135 7.82 0.22 19.12
CA LEU A 135 6.98 1.37 19.49
C LEU A 135 6.01 1.05 20.64
N ILE A 136 5.51 -0.19 20.72
CA ILE A 136 4.67 -0.65 21.85
C ILE A 136 5.52 -0.79 23.12
N GLU A 137 6.71 -1.37 23.02
CA GLU A 137 7.63 -1.53 24.16
C GLU A 137 8.11 -0.18 24.72
N LEU A 138 8.28 0.82 23.84
CA LEU A 138 8.58 2.21 24.23
C LEU A 138 7.37 2.96 24.82
N GLY A 139 6.17 2.38 24.81
CA GLY A 139 4.93 3.00 25.32
C GLY A 139 4.37 4.12 24.44
N VAL A 140 4.84 4.25 23.20
CA VAL A 140 4.41 5.30 22.24
C VAL A 140 3.17 4.85 21.48
N LEU A 141 3.01 3.54 21.27
CA LEU A 141 1.92 2.94 20.51
C LEU A 141 1.24 1.84 21.34
N THR A 142 -0.04 1.61 21.11
CA THR A 142 -0.72 0.41 21.62
C THR A 142 -1.14 -0.44 20.43
N GLY A 143 -1.27 -1.77 20.62
CA GLY A 143 -1.67 -2.68 19.54
C GLY A 143 -3.01 -2.26 18.90
N MET A 144 -4.01 -1.94 19.72
CA MET A 144 -5.31 -1.46 19.21
C MET A 144 -5.22 -0.14 18.46
N PHE A 145 -4.41 0.81 18.94
CA PHE A 145 -4.21 2.07 18.24
C PHE A 145 -3.47 1.88 16.91
N SER A 146 -2.49 0.97 16.87
CA SER A 146 -1.82 0.56 15.63
C SER A 146 -2.81 0.01 14.60
N VAL A 147 -3.68 -0.93 15.00
CA VAL A 147 -4.72 -1.47 14.11
C VAL A 147 -5.64 -0.37 13.61
N PHE A 148 -6.07 0.54 14.48
CA PHE A 148 -6.95 1.65 14.09
C PHE A 148 -6.29 2.57 13.06
N LEU A 149 -5.03 2.99 13.29
CA LEU A 149 -4.28 3.83 12.36
C LEU A 149 -4.08 3.15 11.00
N GLY A 150 -3.68 1.87 11.02
CA GLY A 150 -3.51 1.06 9.82
C GLY A 150 -4.81 0.94 9.03
N LEU A 151 -5.93 0.66 9.70
CA LEU A 151 -7.23 0.52 9.06
C LEU A 151 -7.73 1.85 8.47
N ALA A 152 -7.60 2.95 9.22
CA ALA A 152 -8.02 4.27 8.76
C ALA A 152 -7.25 4.69 7.49
N ALA A 153 -5.93 4.55 7.50
CA ALA A 153 -5.10 4.83 6.34
C ALA A 153 -5.44 3.93 5.15
N PHE A 154 -5.60 2.62 5.40
CA PHE A 154 -5.92 1.65 4.37
C PHE A 154 -7.26 1.96 3.70
N VAL A 155 -8.33 2.24 4.47
CA VAL A 155 -9.67 2.51 3.92
C VAL A 155 -9.66 3.76 3.04
N ILE A 156 -9.02 4.84 3.49
CA ILE A 156 -8.92 6.10 2.71
C ILE A 156 -8.21 5.83 1.38
N SER A 157 -7.04 5.20 1.42
CA SER A 157 -6.28 4.92 0.21
C SER A 157 -6.87 3.82 -0.66
N PHE A 158 -7.59 2.87 -0.10
CA PHE A 158 -8.26 1.80 -0.86
C PHE A 158 -9.21 2.40 -1.90
N VAL A 159 -10.04 3.37 -1.50
CA VAL A 159 -10.98 4.03 -2.41
C VAL A 159 -10.23 4.82 -3.48
N VAL A 160 -9.20 5.58 -3.07
CA VAL A 160 -8.43 6.45 -3.98
C VAL A 160 -7.61 5.64 -4.98
N LEU A 161 -6.86 4.63 -4.53
CA LEU A 161 -6.08 3.74 -5.38
C LEU A 161 -6.96 2.94 -6.32
N SER A 162 -8.14 2.47 -5.87
CA SER A 162 -9.11 1.81 -6.75
C SER A 162 -9.56 2.72 -7.89
N ALA A 163 -9.84 3.99 -7.59
CA ALA A 163 -10.23 4.98 -8.59
C ALA A 163 -9.09 5.29 -9.58
N ILE A 164 -7.86 5.47 -9.08
CA ILE A 164 -6.68 5.70 -9.91
C ILE A 164 -6.43 4.49 -10.83
N LEU A 165 -6.44 3.28 -10.28
CA LEU A 165 -6.22 2.05 -11.04
C LEU A 165 -7.27 1.87 -12.14
N LYS A 166 -8.54 2.10 -11.82
CA LYS A 166 -9.63 2.05 -12.81
C LYS A 166 -9.37 2.99 -13.98
N ARG A 167 -8.95 4.24 -13.70
CA ARG A 167 -8.63 5.23 -14.73
C ARG A 167 -7.50 4.72 -15.64
N VAL A 168 -6.43 4.18 -15.04
CA VAL A 168 -5.30 3.60 -15.79
C VAL A 168 -5.74 2.42 -16.66
N LEU A 169 -6.57 1.53 -16.14
CA LEU A 169 -7.01 0.34 -16.86
C LEU A 169 -7.96 0.66 -18.02
N VAL A 170 -8.82 1.68 -17.89
CA VAL A 170 -9.75 2.08 -18.96
C VAL A 170 -9.04 2.64 -20.20
N GLU A 171 -7.79 3.10 -20.08
CA GLU A 171 -7.00 3.54 -21.25
C GLU A 171 -6.62 2.38 -22.19
N VAL A 172 -6.66 1.14 -21.71
CA VAL A 172 -6.22 -0.05 -22.46
C VAL A 172 -7.34 -1.09 -22.61
N PHE A 173 -8.22 -1.20 -21.62
CA PHE A 173 -9.29 -2.20 -21.57
C PHE A 173 -10.68 -1.57 -21.66
N SER A 174 -11.67 -2.38 -22.01
CA SER A 174 -13.07 -1.98 -21.86
C SER A 174 -13.40 -1.67 -20.40
N LEU A 175 -14.39 -0.81 -20.16
CA LEU A 175 -14.81 -0.43 -18.82
C LEU A 175 -15.12 -1.65 -17.93
N GLU A 176 -15.81 -2.66 -18.47
CA GLU A 176 -16.13 -3.89 -17.73
C GLU A 176 -14.87 -4.66 -17.31
N LYS A 177 -13.93 -4.86 -18.24
CA LYS A 177 -12.63 -5.49 -17.95
C LYS A 177 -11.83 -4.67 -16.93
N ALA A 178 -11.85 -3.34 -17.01
CA ALA A 178 -11.16 -2.48 -16.06
C ALA A 178 -11.73 -2.61 -14.63
N ARG A 179 -13.07 -2.66 -14.49
CA ARG A 179 -13.74 -2.89 -13.19
C ARG A 179 -13.38 -4.24 -12.57
N LEU A 180 -13.38 -5.29 -13.39
CA LEU A 180 -12.93 -6.61 -12.97
C LEU A 180 -11.44 -6.56 -12.58
N GLY A 181 -10.61 -5.88 -13.36
CA GLY A 181 -9.18 -5.72 -13.11
C GLY A 181 -8.88 -5.05 -11.76
N VAL A 182 -9.64 -4.03 -11.35
CA VAL A 182 -9.52 -3.43 -10.01
C VAL A 182 -9.83 -4.45 -8.91
N SER A 183 -10.90 -5.24 -9.08
CA SER A 183 -11.27 -6.25 -8.09
C SER A 183 -10.23 -7.37 -7.99
N LEU A 184 -9.69 -7.82 -9.14
CA LEU A 184 -8.61 -8.81 -9.20
C LEU A 184 -7.30 -8.27 -8.62
N PHE A 185 -7.00 -6.99 -8.81
CA PHE A 185 -5.81 -6.35 -8.24
C PHE A 185 -5.77 -6.48 -6.71
N TRP A 186 -6.90 -6.30 -6.04
CA TRP A 186 -6.96 -6.43 -4.57
C TRP A 186 -6.76 -7.87 -4.06
N LEU A 187 -6.74 -8.88 -4.93
CA LEU A 187 -6.31 -10.24 -4.56
C LEU A 187 -4.80 -10.34 -4.28
N ILE A 188 -4.02 -9.29 -4.53
CA ILE A 188 -2.65 -9.19 -4.06
C ILE A 188 -2.61 -9.27 -2.52
N ILE A 189 -3.55 -8.66 -1.80
CA ILE A 189 -3.57 -8.68 -0.32
C ILE A 189 -3.70 -10.09 0.26
N PRO A 190 -4.69 -10.92 -0.10
CA PRO A 190 -4.77 -12.29 0.41
C PRO A 190 -3.58 -13.15 -0.04
N PHE A 191 -2.99 -12.90 -1.21
CA PHE A 191 -1.75 -13.55 -1.61
C PHE A 191 -0.59 -13.18 -0.66
N LEU A 192 -0.40 -11.90 -0.36
CA LEU A 192 0.63 -11.45 0.60
C LEU A 192 0.38 -12.01 2.00
N ALA A 193 -0.87 -12.03 2.46
CA ALA A 193 -1.22 -12.61 3.76
C ALA A 193 -0.88 -14.11 3.82
N ALA A 194 -1.14 -14.87 2.75
CA ALA A 194 -0.76 -16.28 2.66
C ALA A 194 0.76 -16.46 2.74
N VAL A 195 1.54 -15.61 2.07
CA VAL A 195 3.01 -15.59 2.16
C VAL A 195 3.48 -15.31 3.60
N MET A 196 2.82 -14.39 4.30
CA MET A 196 3.16 -14.06 5.69
C MET A 196 2.80 -15.17 6.69
N VAL A 197 1.75 -15.95 6.42
CA VAL A 197 1.39 -17.12 7.26
C VAL A 197 2.48 -18.18 7.23
N VAL A 198 3.14 -18.38 6.08
CA VAL A 198 4.23 -19.35 5.93
C VAL A 198 5.61 -18.74 6.20
N SER A 199 5.69 -17.44 6.48
CA SER A 199 6.95 -16.77 6.84
C SER A 199 7.36 -17.13 8.27
N PRO A 200 8.60 -17.59 8.49
CA PRO A 200 9.08 -17.91 9.83
C PRO A 200 9.22 -16.68 10.73
N GLU A 201 9.35 -15.48 10.15
CA GLU A 201 9.54 -14.24 10.89
C GLU A 201 8.23 -13.65 11.41
N ARG A 202 7.13 -13.82 10.67
CA ARG A 202 5.85 -13.15 10.99
C ARG A 202 4.88 -14.02 11.77
N ASN A 203 4.95 -15.35 11.62
CA ASN A 203 4.09 -16.32 12.33
C ASN A 203 2.61 -15.90 12.39
N LEU A 204 2.09 -15.33 11.29
CA LEU A 204 0.73 -14.83 11.25
C LEU A 204 -0.26 -15.99 11.42
N ASN A 205 -1.20 -15.86 12.36
CA ASN A 205 -2.20 -16.90 12.56
C ASN A 205 -3.05 -17.07 11.30
N LEU A 206 -3.19 -18.31 10.83
CA LEU A 206 -4.01 -18.69 9.67
C LEU A 206 -5.46 -18.16 9.77
N ALA A 207 -5.97 -17.97 10.99
CA ALA A 207 -7.29 -17.41 11.27
C ALA A 207 -7.50 -15.99 10.70
N TYR A 208 -6.43 -15.23 10.42
CA TYR A 208 -6.53 -13.89 9.83
C TYR A 208 -6.62 -13.89 8.30
N LEU A 209 -6.33 -15.02 7.63
CA LEU A 209 -6.34 -15.10 6.16
C LEU A 209 -7.71 -14.74 5.54
N PRO A 210 -8.88 -15.14 6.10
CA PRO A 210 -10.17 -14.72 5.57
C PRO A 210 -10.36 -13.20 5.56
N LEU A 211 -9.81 -12.48 6.54
CA LEU A 211 -9.92 -11.02 6.61
C LEU A 211 -9.16 -10.34 5.46
N ALA A 212 -8.11 -10.97 4.95
CA ALA A 212 -7.34 -10.45 3.83
C ALA A 212 -8.14 -10.43 2.50
N PHE A 213 -9.25 -11.17 2.40
CA PHE A 213 -10.15 -11.14 1.24
C PHE A 213 -11.16 -9.98 1.27
N VAL A 214 -11.33 -9.31 2.42
CA VAL A 214 -12.30 -8.22 2.57
C VAL A 214 -12.10 -7.09 1.54
N PRO A 215 -10.88 -6.59 1.26
CA PRO A 215 -10.68 -5.54 0.27
C PRO A 215 -11.12 -5.95 -1.14
N ALA A 216 -10.83 -7.19 -1.55
CA ALA A 216 -11.24 -7.71 -2.85
C ALA A 216 -12.76 -7.86 -2.95
N LEU A 217 -13.42 -8.36 -1.88
CA LEU A 217 -14.87 -8.45 -1.81
C LEU A 217 -15.53 -7.07 -1.87
N ILE A 218 -15.05 -6.12 -1.07
CA ILE A 218 -15.55 -4.74 -1.08
C ILE A 218 -15.36 -4.12 -2.46
N SER A 219 -14.19 -4.27 -3.08
CA SER A 219 -13.93 -3.76 -4.43
C SER A 219 -14.92 -4.31 -5.44
N PHE A 220 -15.18 -5.62 -5.41
CA PHE A 220 -16.14 -6.27 -6.29
C PHE A 220 -17.56 -5.71 -6.11
N LEU A 221 -18.00 -5.52 -4.85
CA LEU A 221 -19.29 -4.95 -4.54
C LEU A 221 -19.39 -3.48 -4.99
N MET A 222 -18.35 -2.67 -4.75
CA MET A 222 -18.31 -1.28 -5.18
C MET A 222 -18.42 -1.15 -6.71
N GLU A 223 -17.67 -1.97 -7.46
CA GLU A 223 -17.69 -1.93 -8.91
C GLU A 223 -19.00 -2.46 -9.53
N ARG A 224 -19.65 -3.41 -8.85
CA ARG A 224 -20.92 -3.98 -9.29
C ARG A 224 -22.13 -3.12 -8.94
N PHE A 225 -22.17 -2.48 -7.77
CA PHE A 225 -23.37 -1.79 -7.30
C PHE A 225 -23.28 -0.26 -7.42
N ILE A 226 -22.16 0.35 -7.02
CA ILE A 226 -22.05 1.81 -6.95
C ILE A 226 -21.80 2.41 -8.34
N PHE A 227 -20.94 1.77 -9.13
CA PHE A 227 -20.59 2.27 -10.47
C PHE A 227 -21.50 1.75 -11.58
N ALA A 228 -22.31 0.71 -11.35
CA ALA A 228 -23.32 0.26 -12.30
C ALA A 228 -24.61 1.09 -12.22
N SER A 229 -25.06 1.49 -11.03
CA SER A 229 -26.30 2.27 -10.90
C SER A 229 -26.21 3.66 -11.56
N LYS A 230 -25.01 4.29 -11.57
CA LYS A 230 -24.77 5.53 -12.32
C LYS A 230 -24.97 5.38 -13.84
N LYS A 231 -24.97 4.16 -14.38
CA LYS A 231 -25.26 3.91 -15.80
C LYS A 231 -26.76 3.94 -16.06
N GLU A 232 -27.58 3.34 -15.21
CA GLU A 232 -29.04 3.29 -15.38
C GLU A 232 -29.69 4.68 -15.32
N VAL A 233 -29.19 5.56 -14.43
CA VAL A 233 -29.70 6.94 -14.29
C VAL A 233 -29.34 7.81 -15.51
N ASN A 234 -28.21 7.56 -16.17
CA ASN A 234 -27.77 8.35 -17.34
C ASN A 234 -28.24 7.77 -18.70
N THR A 235 -28.90 6.62 -18.72
CA THR A 235 -29.54 6.07 -19.93
C THR A 235 -30.99 6.53 -20.13
N TYR A 236 -31.53 7.34 -19.22
CA TYR A 236 -32.81 8.04 -19.39
C TYR A 236 -32.63 9.56 -19.22
N PRO A 237 -31.95 10.25 -20.15
CA PRO A 237 -32.11 11.69 -20.27
C PRO A 237 -33.46 11.94 -20.97
N ASP A 238 -34.43 12.45 -20.21
CA ASP A 238 -35.58 13.22 -20.69
C ASP A 238 -36.28 12.75 -21.98
N ASN A 239 -37.25 11.85 -21.82
CA ASN A 239 -38.37 11.70 -22.77
C ASN A 239 -39.58 12.51 -22.27
N VAL A 240 -39.34 13.74 -21.81
CA VAL A 240 -40.38 14.69 -21.40
C VAL A 240 -40.09 16.06 -22.02
N ALA A 241 -40.48 16.18 -23.29
CA ALA A 241 -40.76 17.41 -24.03
C ALA A 241 -41.48 16.91 -25.31
N ASP A 242 -42.65 17.36 -25.75
CA ASP A 242 -43.61 18.39 -25.35
C ASP A 242 -44.98 17.96 -25.95
N GLU A 243 -46.04 18.67 -25.57
CA GLU A 243 -47.43 18.60 -26.06
C GLU A 243 -47.62 18.53 -27.59
#